data_AF-A0AAD6V8P9-F1
#
_entry.id   AF-A0AAD6V8P9-F1
#
_cell.length_a   1.000
_cell.length_b   1.000
_cell.length_c   1.000
_cell.angle_alpha   90.00
_cell.angle_beta   90.00
_cell.angle_gamma   90.00
#
_symmetry.space_group_name_H-M   'P 1'
#
loop_
_entity.id
_entity.type
_entity.pdbx_description
1 polymer ?
#
loop_
_entity_poly.entity_id
_entity_poly.type
_entity_poly.pdbx_seq_one_letter_code
_entity_poly.pdbx_strand_id
1 'polypeptide(L)'
;PDFRFNVEGAVLGVFNPVPSITVPDSILLPHSVFLATRYLPCGYSDRPIQKFTGNTDCGEAPTDRLTAAIHAYSHWTIRYTNGCLAICDLQAGLRDRKGDMVLIDPQAHTYV
;
A
#
# COMPACT_ATOMS: atom_id res chain seq x y z
N PRO A 1 -12.97 -1.33 -14.17
CA PRO A 1 -11.54 -1.05 -14.00
C PRO A 1 -11.07 -1.77 -12.75
N ASP A 2 -10.08 -2.63 -12.90
CA ASP A 2 -9.71 -3.55 -11.83
C ASP A 2 -8.49 -3.01 -11.09
N PHE A 3 -8.55 -3.07 -9.76
CA PHE A 3 -7.46 -2.74 -8.86
C PHE A 3 -7.37 -3.82 -7.79
N ARG A 4 -6.18 -4.00 -7.22
CA ARG A 4 -5.92 -4.99 -6.17
C ARG A 4 -4.84 -4.51 -5.22
N PHE A 5 -4.79 -5.07 -4.01
CA PHE A 5 -3.71 -4.82 -3.08
C PHE A 5 -2.46 -5.66 -3.41
N ASN A 6 -1.28 -5.12 -3.12
CA ASN A 6 0.01 -5.79 -3.33
C ASN A 6 0.30 -6.88 -2.28
N VAL A 7 -0.63 -7.81 -2.10
CA VAL A 7 -0.52 -8.90 -1.10
C VAL A 7 0.04 -10.19 -1.69
N GLU A 8 -0.04 -10.37 -3.01
CA GLU A 8 0.37 -11.60 -3.66
C GLU A 8 1.90 -11.77 -3.64
N GLY A 9 2.37 -12.81 -2.95
CA GLY A 9 3.80 -13.06 -2.76
C GLY A 9 4.43 -12.14 -1.72
N ALA A 10 3.63 -11.45 -0.90
CA ALA A 10 4.15 -10.75 0.27
C ALA A 10 4.66 -11.75 1.31
N VAL A 11 5.76 -11.40 1.98
CA VAL A 11 6.41 -12.25 2.98
C VAL A 11 6.66 -11.48 4.27
N LEU A 12 6.44 -12.14 5.40
CA LEU A 12 6.89 -11.70 6.71
C LEU A 12 8.24 -12.37 6.98
N GLY A 13 9.31 -11.57 6.97
CA GLY A 13 10.68 -12.03 7.16
C GLY A 13 11.21 -11.70 8.55
N VAL A 14 12.23 -12.45 8.97
CA VAL A 14 13.00 -12.18 10.18
C VAL A 14 14.48 -12.12 9.81
N PHE A 15 15.13 -11.02 10.15
CA PHE A 15 16.56 -10.85 10.03
C PHE A 15 17.27 -11.70 11.07
N ASN A 16 18.04 -12.67 10.61
CA ASN A 16 18.94 -13.47 11.44
C ASN A 16 20.35 -12.88 11.32
N PRO A 17 20.85 -12.16 12.34
CA PRO A 17 22.20 -11.62 12.29
C PRO A 17 23.21 -12.76 12.15
N VAL A 18 24.04 -12.70 11.11
CA VAL A 18 25.13 -13.67 10.93
C VAL A 18 26.27 -13.27 11.88
N PRO A 19 26.74 -14.16 12.78
CA PRO A 19 27.74 -13.82 13.81
C PRO A 19 29.09 -13.33 13.27
N SER A 20 29.38 -13.56 11.99
CA SER A 20 30.69 -13.27 11.37
C SER A 20 30.79 -11.91 10.68
N ILE A 21 29.72 -11.09 10.70
CA ILE A 21 29.77 -9.73 10.16
C ILE A 21 29.81 -8.78 11.35
N THR A 22 30.95 -8.14 11.57
CA THR A 22 31.07 -6.97 12.45
C THR A 22 30.27 -5.86 11.81
N VAL A 23 28.97 -5.82 12.10
CA VAL A 23 28.09 -4.75 11.64
C VAL A 23 28.44 -3.52 12.48
N PRO A 24 28.85 -2.39 11.88
CA PRO A 24 29.04 -1.15 12.63
C PRO A 24 27.78 -0.82 13.43
N ASP A 25 27.90 -0.31 14.66
CA ASP A 25 26.76 0.02 15.53
C ASP A 25 25.71 0.93 14.85
N SER A 26 26.09 1.64 13.77
CA SER A 26 25.23 2.48 12.95
C SER A 26 24.32 1.74 11.95
N ILE A 27 24.47 0.41 11.79
CA ILE A 27 23.68 -0.43 10.85
C ILE A 27 22.90 -1.51 11.62
N LEU A 28 22.43 -1.17 12.82
CA LEU A 28 21.44 -1.99 13.50
C LEU A 28 20.06 -1.58 12.98
N LEU A 29 19.43 -2.43 12.16
CA LEU A 29 18.02 -2.27 11.83
C LEU A 29 17.24 -2.31 13.15
N PRO A 30 16.41 -1.28 13.46
CA PRO A 30 15.72 -1.19 14.75
C PRO A 30 14.71 -2.33 14.97
N HIS A 31 14.35 -3.05 13.90
CA HIS A 31 13.42 -4.16 13.93
C HIS A 31 14.01 -5.36 13.17
N SER A 32 13.98 -6.53 13.81
CA SER A 32 14.39 -7.80 13.19
C SER A 32 13.29 -8.40 12.32
N VAL A 33 12.03 -7.98 12.47
CA VAL A 33 10.91 -8.48 11.67
C VAL A 33 10.54 -7.45 10.60
N PHE A 34 10.33 -7.89 9.37
CA PHE A 34 9.97 -7.01 8.25
C PHE A 34 8.90 -7.61 7.35
N LEU A 35 8.10 -6.76 6.73
CA LEU A 35 7.18 -7.12 5.66
C LEU A 35 7.84 -6.75 4.32
N ALA A 36 7.89 -7.68 3.37
CA ALA A 36 8.33 -7.40 2.01
C ALA A 36 7.24 -7.78 1.01
N THR A 37 6.94 -6.88 0.09
CA THR A 37 6.00 -7.08 -1.01
C THR A 37 6.74 -7.13 -2.34
N ARG A 38 6.09 -7.64 -3.40
CA ARG A 38 6.69 -7.59 -4.75
C ARG A 38 7.00 -6.16 -5.13
N TYR A 39 8.21 -5.95 -5.66
CA TYR A 39 8.67 -4.66 -6.15
C TYR A 39 7.77 -4.20 -7.30
N LEU A 40 7.17 -3.03 -7.13
CA LEU A 40 6.49 -2.33 -8.21
C LEU A 40 7.52 -1.53 -9.02
N PRO A 41 7.36 -1.37 -10.35
CA PRO A 41 8.27 -0.55 -11.12
C PRO A 41 8.26 0.88 -10.57
N CYS A 42 9.43 1.37 -10.13
CA CYS A 42 9.60 2.70 -9.55
C CYS A 42 10.95 3.36 -9.97
N GLY A 43 11.43 3.02 -11.16
CA GLY A 43 12.60 3.65 -11.76
C GLY A 43 12.32 5.08 -12.22
N TYR A 44 13.37 5.79 -12.65
CA TYR A 44 13.26 7.18 -13.10
C TYR A 44 12.29 7.38 -14.28
N SER A 45 12.12 6.35 -15.11
CA SER A 45 11.20 6.36 -16.25
C SER A 45 9.79 5.88 -15.90
N ASP A 46 9.56 5.39 -14.68
CA ASP A 46 8.27 4.94 -14.22
C ASP A 46 7.43 6.13 -13.72
N ARG A 47 6.09 5.98 -13.74
CA ARG A 47 5.22 7.03 -13.20
C ARG A 47 5.40 7.13 -11.68
N PRO A 48 5.34 8.35 -11.12
CA PRO A 48 5.35 8.52 -9.67
C PRO A 48 4.13 7.82 -9.05
N ILE A 49 4.26 7.46 -7.78
CA ILE A 49 3.15 6.95 -6.98
C ILE A 49 2.03 7.99 -6.98
N GLN A 50 0.86 7.57 -7.45
CA GLN A 50 -0.37 8.33 -7.41
C GLN A 50 -1.12 8.01 -6.12
N LYS A 51 -1.50 9.05 -5.40
CA LYS A 51 -2.37 8.97 -4.22
C LYS A 51 -3.81 9.26 -4.64
N PHE A 52 -4.72 8.33 -4.36
CA PHE A 52 -6.14 8.44 -4.72
C PHE A 52 -6.99 8.99 -3.59
N THR A 53 -6.72 8.56 -2.35
CA THR A 53 -7.38 9.07 -1.14
C THR A 53 -6.32 9.47 -0.13
N GLY A 54 -6.60 10.48 0.69
CA GLY A 54 -5.77 10.82 1.85
C GLY A 54 -6.10 9.96 3.07
N ASN A 55 -5.36 10.23 4.15
CA ASN A 55 -5.62 9.65 5.47
C ASN A 55 -6.79 10.36 6.17
N THR A 56 -6.85 11.69 6.07
CA THR A 56 -7.84 12.55 6.76
C THR A 56 -8.94 13.05 5.83
N ASP A 57 -8.72 12.99 4.52
CA ASP A 57 -9.63 13.49 3.50
C ASP A 57 -9.66 12.50 2.31
N CYS A 58 -10.75 12.51 1.54
CA CYS A 58 -10.89 11.64 0.37
C CYS A 58 -10.19 12.19 -0.88
N GLY A 59 -9.51 13.33 -0.82
CA GLY A 59 -8.96 14.04 -1.97
C GLY A 59 -10.02 14.76 -2.81
N GLU A 60 -9.61 15.19 -4.00
CA GLU A 60 -10.47 15.88 -4.96
C GLU A 60 -11.54 14.95 -5.56
N ALA A 61 -12.61 15.55 -6.07
CA ALA A 61 -13.66 14.80 -6.77
C ALA A 61 -13.06 14.03 -7.97
N PRO A 62 -13.35 12.72 -8.10
CA PRO A 62 -12.78 11.92 -9.19
C PRO A 62 -13.14 12.45 -10.58
N THR A 63 -12.14 12.61 -11.44
CA THR A 63 -12.33 12.98 -12.85
C THR A 63 -12.28 11.78 -13.80
N ASP A 64 -11.84 10.61 -13.31
CA ASP A 64 -11.73 9.37 -14.07
C ASP A 64 -12.37 8.17 -13.34
N ARG A 65 -12.71 7.13 -14.11
CA ARG A 65 -13.43 5.95 -13.62
C ARG A 65 -12.63 5.11 -12.62
N LEU A 66 -11.30 5.10 -12.71
CA LEU A 66 -10.47 4.32 -11.78
C LEU A 66 -10.46 5.01 -10.43
N THR A 67 -10.19 6.32 -10.39
CA THR A 67 -10.22 7.10 -9.14
C THR A 67 -11.60 7.03 -8.50
N ALA A 68 -12.67 7.13 -9.28
CA ALA A 68 -14.03 6.97 -8.77
C ALA A 68 -14.29 5.60 -8.15
N ALA A 69 -13.80 4.52 -8.76
CA ALA A 69 -13.93 3.17 -8.22
C ALA A 69 -13.14 2.98 -6.92
N ILE A 70 -11.94 3.56 -6.82
CA ILE A 70 -11.10 3.50 -5.62
C ILE A 70 -11.75 4.31 -4.47
N HIS A 71 -12.25 5.51 -4.74
CA HIS A 71 -13.02 6.31 -3.78
C HIS A 71 -14.27 5.57 -3.29
N ALA A 72 -15.02 4.97 -4.22
CA ALA A 72 -16.19 4.18 -3.90
C ALA A 72 -15.86 2.96 -3.05
N TYR A 73 -14.70 2.32 -3.26
CA TYR A 73 -14.23 1.23 -2.42
C TYR A 73 -13.94 1.68 -0.99
N SER A 74 -13.25 2.81 -0.79
CA SER A 74 -13.06 3.40 0.54
C SER A 74 -14.40 3.60 1.26
N HIS A 75 -15.38 4.23 0.58
CA HIS A 75 -16.72 4.39 1.16
C HIS A 75 -17.43 3.05 1.41
N TRP A 76 -17.29 2.10 0.50
CA TRP A 76 -17.87 0.76 0.64
C TRP A 76 -17.34 0.03 1.87
N THR A 77 -16.04 0.14 2.21
CA THR A 77 -15.47 -0.54 3.39
C THR A 77 -16.16 -0.12 4.69
N ILE A 78 -16.49 1.17 4.82
CA ILE A 78 -17.26 1.72 5.94
C ILE A 78 -18.65 1.11 5.98
N ARG A 79 -19.36 1.11 4.84
CA ARG A 79 -20.73 0.57 4.76
C ARG A 79 -20.77 -0.94 5.03
N TYR A 80 -19.84 -1.68 4.45
CA TYR A 80 -19.75 -3.14 4.56
C TYR A 80 -19.46 -3.59 5.99
N THR A 81 -18.64 -2.83 6.71
CA THR A 81 -18.29 -3.12 8.11
C THR A 81 -19.18 -2.41 9.13
N ASN A 82 -20.32 -1.85 8.70
CA ASN A 82 -21.23 -1.07 9.55
C ASN A 82 -20.51 0.04 10.35
N GLY A 83 -19.51 0.68 9.75
CA GLY A 83 -18.73 1.75 10.35
C GLY A 83 -17.53 1.30 11.19
N CYS A 84 -17.24 -0.01 11.31
CA CYS A 84 -16.14 -0.48 12.15
C CYS A 84 -14.75 -0.26 11.53
N LEU A 85 -14.66 -0.23 10.19
CA LEU A 85 -13.42 -0.12 9.45
C LEU A 85 -13.58 0.85 8.28
N ALA A 86 -12.67 1.82 8.20
CA ALA A 86 -12.47 2.65 7.01
C ALA A 86 -11.08 2.38 6.44
N ILE A 87 -11.02 1.92 5.19
CA ILE A 87 -9.75 1.82 4.45
C ILE A 87 -9.56 3.09 3.62
N CYS A 88 -8.46 3.80 3.86
CA CYS A 88 -8.10 5.04 3.20
C CYS A 88 -6.59 5.04 2.87
N ASP A 89 -6.04 6.23 2.58
CA ASP A 89 -4.65 6.39 2.11
C ASP A 89 -4.29 5.51 0.89
N LEU A 90 -5.28 5.24 0.03
CA LEU A 90 -5.12 4.38 -1.13
C LEU A 90 -4.21 5.04 -2.15
N GLN A 91 -3.09 4.38 -2.46
CA GLN A 91 -2.06 4.87 -3.38
C GLN A 91 -1.51 3.72 -4.23
N ALA A 92 -1.03 4.04 -5.43
CA ALA A 92 -0.42 3.07 -6.34
C ALA A 92 0.61 3.72 -7.26
N GLY A 93 1.64 2.97 -7.63
CA GLY A 93 2.58 3.38 -8.69
C GLY A 93 2.01 3.16 -10.08
N LEU A 94 2.06 1.92 -10.54
CA LEU A 94 1.77 1.54 -11.91
C LEU A 94 0.77 0.39 -12.01
N ARG A 95 0.21 0.25 -13.21
CA ARG A 95 -0.53 -0.94 -13.58
C ARG A 95 0.44 -2.11 -13.72
N ASP A 96 0.03 -3.29 -13.27
CA ASP A 96 0.80 -4.50 -13.52
C ASP A 96 0.73 -4.94 -15.00
N ARG A 97 1.39 -6.05 -15.33
CA ARG A 97 1.42 -6.60 -16.70
C ARG A 97 0.04 -6.99 -17.24
N LYS A 98 -0.97 -7.15 -16.38
CA LYS A 98 -2.36 -7.45 -16.76
C LYS A 98 -3.20 -6.19 -16.95
N GLY A 99 -2.65 -5.03 -16.58
CA GLY A 99 -3.33 -3.74 -16.62
C GLY A 99 -4.04 -3.40 -15.31
N ASP A 100 -3.87 -4.17 -14.23
CA ASP A 100 -4.55 -3.91 -12.95
C ASP A 100 -3.80 -2.85 -12.16
N MET A 101 -4.51 -1.92 -11.54
CA MET A 101 -3.89 -0.94 -10.63
C MET A 101 -3.51 -1.64 -9.32
N VAL A 102 -2.24 -1.58 -8.93
CA VAL A 102 -1.76 -2.26 -7.72
C VAL A 102 -1.60 -1.27 -6.57
N LEU A 103 -2.54 -1.32 -5.63
CA LEU A 103 -2.56 -0.51 -4.42
C LEU A 103 -1.51 -1.00 -3.41
N ILE A 104 -0.84 -0.05 -2.76
CA ILE A 104 0.16 -0.28 -1.72
C ILE A 104 -0.16 0.52 -0.46
N ASP A 105 0.39 0.06 0.66
CA ASP A 105 0.42 0.75 1.95
C ASP A 105 -0.90 1.46 2.34
N PRO A 106 -2.04 0.73 2.36
CA PRO A 106 -3.30 1.33 2.78
C PRO A 106 -3.29 1.63 4.28
N GLN A 107 -4.09 2.61 4.67
CA GLN A 107 -4.36 2.88 6.07
C GLN A 107 -5.75 2.36 6.46
N ALA A 108 -5.84 1.76 7.65
CA ALA A 108 -7.07 1.27 8.23
C ALA A 108 -7.39 2.06 9.50
N HIS A 109 -8.46 2.85 9.47
CA HIS A 109 -9.06 3.39 10.69
C HIS A 109 -10.04 2.39 11.25
N THR A 110 -9.88 2.05 12.51
CA THR A 110 -10.81 1.17 13.24
C THR A 110 -11.44 1.95 14.37
N TYR A 111 -12.74 1.73 14.60
CA TYR A 111 -13.39 2.22 15.80
C TYR A 111 -12.99 1.29 16.96
N VAL A 112 -12.26 1.83 17.94
CA VAL A 112 -11.89 1.11 19.18
C VAL A 112 -12.86 1.48 20.28
#